data_AF-A0A850DIB1-F1
#
_entry.id   AF-A0A850DIB1-F1
#
_cell.length_a   1.000
_cell.length_b   1.000
_cell.length_c   1.000
_cell.angle_alpha   90.00
_cell.angle_beta   90.00
_cell.angle_gamma   90.00
#
_symmetry.space_group_name_H-M   'P 1'
#
loop_
_entity.id
_entity.type
_entity.pdbx_description
1 polymer ?
#
loop_
_entity_poly.entity_id
_entity_poly.type
_entity_poly.pdbx_seq_one_letter_code
_entity_poly.pdbx_strand_id
1 'polypeptide(L)' 'MTRHQAPQPPYPTELLADLHADNLPTEVAAQLWPRVRQDPDAMSVITALDAVQDRLHALGQDHNVATPIPDD' A
#
# COMPACT_ATOMS: atom_id res chain seq x y z
N MET A 1 6.62 24.70 16.39
CA MET A 1 5.67 23.59 16.16
C MET A 1 5.00 23.82 14.81
N THR A 2 5.62 23.39 13.72
CA THR A 2 5.07 23.50 12.36
C THR A 2 3.98 22.45 12.19
N ARG A 3 2.72 22.87 12.04
CA ARG A 3 1.64 21.98 11.58
C ARG A 3 1.96 21.60 10.14
N HIS A 4 2.46 20.39 9.89
CA HIS A 4 2.64 19.90 8.52
C HIS A 4 1.25 19.77 7.89
N GLN A 5 0.96 20.64 6.93
CA GLN A 5 -0.30 20.62 6.20
C GLN A 5 -0.45 19.25 5.52
N ALA A 6 -1.56 18.56 5.83
CA ALA A 6 -1.83 17.26 5.23
C ALA A 6 -1.98 17.41 3.70
N PRO A 7 -1.37 16.50 2.90
CA PRO A 7 -1.41 16.56 1.44
C PRO A 7 -2.85 16.54 0.92
N GLN A 8 -3.04 17.13 -0.26
CA GLN A 8 -4.30 17.22 -0.98
C GLN A 8 -4.18 16.46 -2.31
N PRO A 9 -5.30 15.96 -2.86
CA PRO A 9 -5.29 15.26 -4.14
C PRO A 9 -4.86 16.18 -5.30
N PRO A 10 -4.28 15.62 -6.38
CA PRO A 10 -3.98 14.20 -6.56
C PRO A 10 -2.83 13.74 -5.67
N TYR A 11 -3.01 12.61 -4.98
CA TYR A 11 -1.97 12.06 -4.11
C TYR A 11 -0.88 11.38 -4.94
N PRO A 12 0.40 11.57 -4.62
CA PRO A 12 1.46 10.81 -5.26
C PRO A 12 1.34 9.32 -4.91
N THR A 13 1.64 8.45 -5.88
CA THR A 13 1.51 6.99 -5.74
C THR A 13 2.34 6.46 -4.58
N GLU A 14 3.53 7.00 -4.37
CA GLU A 14 4.45 6.64 -3.29
C GLU A 14 3.82 6.90 -1.92
N LEU A 15 3.11 8.02 -1.76
CA LEU A 15 2.39 8.31 -0.52
C LEU A 15 1.24 7.33 -0.28
N LEU A 16 0.53 6.93 -1.35
CA LEU A 16 -0.55 5.93 -1.24
C LEU A 16 0.01 4.55 -0.89
N ALA A 17 1.17 4.19 -1.45
CA ALA A 17 1.88 2.96 -1.12
C ALA A 17 2.36 2.95 0.35
N ASP A 18 2.96 4.04 0.82
CA ASP A 18 3.38 4.15 2.22
C ASP A 18 2.20 4.14 3.19
N LEU A 19 1.08 4.79 2.83
CA LEU A 19 -0.15 4.74 3.61
C LEU A 19 -0.74 3.33 3.67
N HIS A 20 -0.74 2.61 2.55
CA HIS A 20 -1.22 1.24 2.45
C HIS A 20 -0.37 0.26 3.25
N ALA A 21 0.96 0.45 3.22
CA ALA A 21 1.92 -0.40 3.92
C ALA A 21 2.07 -0.11 5.42
N ASP A 22 1.28 0.80 5.99
CA ASP A 22 1.42 1.30 7.37
C ASP A 22 2.81 1.91 7.66
N ASN A 23 3.50 2.42 6.62
CA ASN A 23 4.83 3.04 6.74
C ASN A 23 4.79 4.49 7.21
N LEU A 24 3.59 5.05 7.41
CA LEU A 24 3.40 6.42 7.90
C LEU A 24 3.15 6.43 9.42
N PRO A 25 3.51 7.52 10.12
CA PRO A 25 3.12 7.68 11.52
C PRO A 25 1.60 7.54 11.69
N THR A 26 1.16 6.84 12.73
CA THR A 26 -0.25 6.49 12.96
C THR A 26 -1.17 7.72 12.94
N GLU A 27 -0.73 8.86 13.48
CA GLU A 27 -1.50 10.11 13.48
C GLU A 27 -1.69 10.69 12.08
N VAL A 28 -0.72 10.50 11.18
CA VAL A 28 -0.80 10.94 9.78
C VAL A 28 -1.72 10.00 9.00
N ALA A 29 -1.55 8.69 9.15
CA ALA A 29 -2.41 7.70 8.51
C ALA A 29 -3.89 7.90 8.90
N ALA A 30 -4.17 8.12 10.19
CA ALA A 30 -5.52 8.38 10.68
C ALA A 30 -6.18 9.64 10.07
N GLN A 31 -5.39 10.65 9.70
CA GLN A 31 -5.89 11.85 9.03
C GLN A 31 -6.07 11.67 7.52
N LEU A 32 -5.25 10.85 6.88
CA LEU A 32 -5.27 10.62 5.43
C LEU A 32 -6.34 9.62 5.01
N TRP A 33 -6.52 8.52 5.74
CA TRP A 33 -7.47 7.47 5.39
C TRP A 33 -8.90 7.96 5.11
N PRO A 34 -9.49 8.86 5.92
CA PRO A 34 -10.83 9.38 5.63
C PRO A 34 -10.91 10.12 4.29
N ARG A 35 -9.84 10.82 3.88
CA ARG A 35 -9.79 11.57 2.62
C ARG A 35 -9.54 10.65 1.43
N VAL A 36 -8.59 9.72 1.56
CA VAL A 36 -8.28 8.72 0.54
C VAL A 36 -9.51 7.88 0.23
N ARG A 37 -10.27 7.44 1.24
CA ARG A 37 -11.52 6.68 1.04
C ARG A 37 -12.62 7.44 0.31
N GLN A 38 -12.57 8.77 0.29
CA GLN A 38 -13.53 9.62 -0.44
C GLN A 38 -13.06 9.94 -1.86
N ASP A 39 -11.82 9.60 -2.19
CA ASP A 39 -11.20 9.85 -3.49
C ASP A 39 -11.16 8.55 -4.31
N PRO A 40 -11.99 8.42 -5.37
CA PRO A 40 -12.06 7.20 -6.17
C PRO A 40 -10.74 6.89 -6.91
N ASP A 41 -9.99 7.92 -7.30
CA ASP A 41 -8.71 7.74 -7.99
C ASP A 41 -7.65 7.19 -7.03
N ALA A 42 -7.62 7.72 -5.80
CA ALA A 42 -6.75 7.21 -4.75
C ALA A 42 -7.11 5.77 -4.36
N MET A 43 -8.41 5.47 -4.19
CA MET A 43 -8.87 4.12 -3.87
C MET A 43 -8.59 3.12 -4.99
N SER A 44 -8.57 3.55 -6.26
CA SER A 44 -8.17 2.70 -7.39
C SER A 44 -6.74 2.20 -7.23
N VAL A 45 -5.81 3.08 -6.83
CA VAL A 45 -4.41 2.72 -6.54
C VAL A 45 -4.32 1.75 -5.36
N ILE A 46 -5.02 2.03 -4.26
CA ILE A 46 -5.04 1.13 -3.08
C ILE A 46 -5.55 -0.26 -3.46
N THR A 47 -6.64 -0.33 -4.23
CA THR A 47 -7.22 -1.60 -4.69
C THR A 47 -6.25 -2.39 -5.59
N ALA A 48 -5.49 -1.68 -6.44
CA ALA A 48 -4.48 -2.31 -7.28
C ALA A 48 -3.32 -2.90 -6.45
N LEU A 49 -2.91 -2.21 -5.36
CA LEU A 49 -1.90 -2.70 -4.43
C LEU A 49 -2.38 -3.96 -3.67
N ASP A 50 -3.62 -3.95 -3.16
CA ASP A 50 -4.24 -5.11 -2.52
C ASP A 50 -4.24 -6.33 -3.45
N ALA A 51 -4.67 -6.16 -4.71
CA ALA A 51 -4.71 -7.25 -5.68
C ALA A 51 -3.31 -7.85 -5.98
N VAL A 52 -2.27 -7.03 -5.98
CA VAL A 52 -0.89 -7.50 -6.14
C VAL A 52 -0.45 -8.29 -4.90
N GLN A 53 -0.74 -7.80 -3.69
CA GLN A 53 -0.42 -8.52 -2.45
C GLN A 53 -1.13 -9.87 -2.38
N ASP A 54 -2.42 -9.94 -2.71
CA ASP A 54 -3.19 -11.19 -2.75
C ASP A 54 -2.57 -12.20 -3.72
N ARG A 55 -2.17 -11.74 -4.91
CA ARG A 55 -1.52 -12.59 -5.92
C ARG A 55 -0.16 -13.10 -5.44
N LEU A 56 0.65 -12.24 -4.82
CA LEU A 56 1.95 -12.63 -4.28
C LEU A 56 1.80 -13.61 -3.11
N HIS A 57 0.81 -13.39 -2.24
CA HIS A 57 0.50 -14.30 -1.15
C HIS A 57 0.06 -15.67 -1.67
N ALA A 58 -0.86 -15.72 -2.64
CA ALA A 58 -1.28 -16.97 -3.28
C ALA A 58 -0.11 -17.72 -3.93
N LEU A 59 0.81 -17.00 -4.57
CA LEU A 59 2.01 -17.59 -5.16
C LEU A 59 2.96 -18.16 -4.09
N GLY A 60 3.16 -17.47 -2.97
CA GLY A 60 3.99 -17.95 -1.87
C GLY A 60 3.41 -19.17 -1.15
N GLN A 61 2.09 -19.34 -1.19
CA GLN A 61 1.40 -20.53 -0.68
C GLN A 61 1.45 -21.72 -1.64
N ASP A 62 1.74 -21.49 -2.93
CA ASP A 62 1.95 -22.56 -3.90
C ASP A 62 3.35 -23.16 -3.74
N HIS A 63 3.43 -24.22 -2.93
CA HIS A 63 4.67 -24.94 -2.62
C HIS A 63 5.30 -25.63 -3.84
N ASN A 64 4.64 -25.62 -5.00
CA ASN A 64 5.16 -26.15 -6.26
C ASN A 64 5.98 -25.10 -7.04
N VAL A 65 5.96 -23.83 -6.62
CA VAL A 65 6.73 -22.74 -7.25
C VAL A 65 8.17 -22.67 -6.74
N ALA A 66 8.57 -23.58 -5.85
CA ALA A 66 9.95 -23.70 -5.40
C ALA A 66 10.85 -24.08 -6.58
N THR A 67 11.60 -23.10 -7.10
CA THR A 67 12.90 -23.40 -7.71
C THR A 67 13.69 -24.21 -6.67
N PRO A 68 14.13 -25.44 -6.98
CA PRO A 68 14.98 -26.18 -6.07
C PRO A 68 16.21 -25.32 -5.77
N ILE A 69 16.55 -25.19 -4.48
CA ILE A 69 17.85 -24.62 -4.10
C ILE A 69 18.89 -25.53 -4.74
N PRO A 70 19.80 -25.02 -5.60
CA PRO A 70 20.84 -25.84 -6.18
C PRO A 70 21.68 -26.47 -5.06
N ASP A 71 21.97 -27.76 -5.17
CA ASP A 71 22.96 -28.39 -4.30
C ASP A 71 24.35 -27.75 -4.59
N ASP A 72 25.13 -27.49 -3.55
CA ASP A 72 26.49 -26.93 -3.60
C ASP A 72 27.48 -27.90 -4.30
#